data_AF-A0A4U9ZA81-F1
#
_entry.id   AF-A0A4U9ZA81-F1
#
_cell.length_a   1.000
_cell.length_b   1.000
_cell.length_c   1.000
_cell.angle_alpha   90.00
_cell.angle_beta   90.00
_cell.angle_gamma   90.00
#
_symmetry.space_group_name_H-M   'P 1'
#
loop_
_entity.id
_entity.type
_entity.pdbx_description
1 polymer ?
#
loop_
_entity_poly.entity_id
_entity_poly.type
_entity_poly.pdbx_seq_one_letter_code
_entity_poly.pdbx_strand_id
1 'polypeptide(L)' 'MLKLQVKKAFYDWQDNILRQAGEVIEMTQVRYDEFTQNLAKQGVDVDDIVAIVKEPKNKEAPAK' A
#
# COMPACT_ATOMS: atom_id res chain seq x y z
N MET A 1 2.74 10.94 2.19
CA MET A 1 3.33 9.59 2.00
C MET A 1 2.72 8.66 3.02
N LEU A 2 2.22 7.52 2.55
CA LEU A 2 1.82 6.39 3.37
C LEU A 2 3.08 5.61 3.77
N LYS A 3 3.11 5.11 5.01
CA LYS A 3 4.03 4.04 5.38
C LYS A 3 3.24 2.74 5.51
N LEU A 4 3.73 1.70 4.85
CA LEU A 4 3.09 0.40 4.79
C LEU A 4 4.03 -0.66 5.35
N GLN A 5 3.53 -1.54 6.20
CA GLN A 5 4.22 -2.76 6.58
C GLN A 5 3.80 -3.89 5.64
N VAL A 6 4.77 -4.56 5.02
CA VAL A 6 4.52 -5.70 4.14
C VAL A 6 4.21 -6.93 4.98
N LYS A 7 3.04 -7.54 4.77
CA LYS A 7 2.62 -8.79 5.43
C LYS A 7 3.04 -10.03 4.65
N LYS A 8 2.91 -9.96 3.31
CA LYS A 8 3.29 -11.03 2.38
C LYS A 8 4.19 -10.47 1.30
N ALA A 9 5.24 -11.22 0.94
CA ALA A 9 6.14 -10.80 -0.11
C ALA A 9 5.38 -10.62 -1.44
N PHE A 10 5.72 -9.57 -2.19
CA PHE A 10 5.11 -9.30 -3.48
C PHE A 10 6.11 -8.65 -4.43
N TYR A 11 5.88 -8.82 -5.73
CA TYR A 11 6.67 -8.16 -6.74
C TYR A 11 6.14 -6.75 -7.00
N ASP A 12 6.96 -5.75 -6.70
CA ASP A 12 6.66 -4.35 -6.93
C ASP A 12 7.06 -4.01 -8.37
N TRP A 13 6.07 -4.03 -9.27
CA TRP A 13 6.30 -3.83 -10.71
C TRP A 13 6.80 -2.43 -11.05
N GLN A 14 6.52 -1.43 -10.21
CA GLN A 14 6.90 -0.05 -10.47
C GLN A 14 8.37 0.20 -10.19
N ASP A 15 8.89 -0.39 -9.11
CA ASP A 15 10.31 -0.29 -8.73
C ASP A 15 11.14 -1.50 -9.21
N ASN A 16 10.50 -2.48 -9.84
CA ASN A 16 11.09 -3.71 -10.36
C ASN A 16 11.88 -4.51 -9.31
N ILE A 17 11.28 -4.68 -8.12
CA ILE A 17 11.91 -5.31 -6.95
C ILE A 17 10.93 -6.26 -6.23
N LEU A 18 11.46 -7.35 -5.66
CA LEU A 18 10.71 -8.21 -4.75
C LEU A 18 10.74 -7.61 -3.34
N ARG A 19 9.58 -7.16 -2.84
CA ARG A 19 9.41 -6.69 -1.47
C ARG A 19 9.22 -7.87 -0.54
N GLN A 20 9.94 -7.91 0.58
CA GLN A 20 9.88 -9.00 1.55
C GLN A 20 8.87 -8.73 2.66
N ALA A 21 8.30 -9.80 3.22
CA ALA A 21 7.46 -9.69 4.42
C ALA A 21 8.26 -9.09 5.59
N GLY A 22 7.63 -8.19 6.34
CA GLY A 22 8.25 -7.44 7.44
C GLY A 22 8.89 -6.12 7.02
N GLU A 23 9.11 -5.86 5.72
CA GLU A 23 9.60 -4.57 5.26
C GLU A 23 8.61 -3.44 5.54
N VAL A 24 9.13 -2.24 5.83
CA VAL A 24 8.34 -1.01 5.86
C VAL A 24 8.69 -0.19 4.64
N ILE A 25 7.71 0.03 3.77
CA ILE A 25 7.85 0.78 2.53
C ILE A 25 7.08 2.09 2.60
N GLU A 26 7.50 3.07 1.82
CA GLU A 26 6.80 4.35 1.67
C GLU A 26 6.30 4.52 0.25
N MET A 27 5.04 4.95 0.09
CA MET A 27 4.51 5.32 -1.21
C MET A 27 3.52 6.49 -1.11
N THR A 28 3.22 7.13 -2.24
CA THR A 28 2.20 8.18 -2.32
C THR A 28 0.80 7.59 -2.16
N GLN A 29 -0.20 8.41 -1.84
CA GLN A 29 -1.59 7.96 -1.81
C GLN A 29 -2.03 7.46 -3.20
N VAL A 30 -1.71 8.21 -4.25
CA VAL A 30 -2.03 7.85 -5.65
C VAL A 30 -1.47 6.47 -6.01
N ARG A 31 -0.20 6.19 -5.66
CA ARG A 31 0.42 4.88 -5.90
C ARG A 31 -0.27 3.77 -5.11
N TYR A 32 -0.68 4.04 -3.87
CA TYR A 32 -1.41 3.06 -3.07
C TYR A 32 -2.80 2.75 -3.63
N ASP A 33 -3.51 3.75 -4.16
CA ASP A 33 -4.81 3.57 -4.78
C ASP A 33 -4.70 2.70 -6.04
N GLU A 34 -3.71 2.97 -6.90
CA GLU A 34 -3.39 2.13 -8.07
C GLU A 34 -2.98 0.70 -7.67
N PHE A 35 -2.14 0.56 -6.64
CA PHE A 35 -1.71 -0.72 -6.09
C PHE A 35 -2.91 -1.55 -5.63
N THR A 36 -3.82 -0.94 -4.86
CA THR A 36 -5.05 -1.56 -4.36
C THR A 36 -5.95 -2.02 -5.51
N GLN A 37 -6.15 -1.17 -6.53
CA GLN A 37 -6.96 -1.53 -7.70
C GLN A 37 -6.36 -2.69 -8.49
N ASN A 38 -5.04 -2.74 -8.63
CA ASN A 38 -4.37 -3.81 -9.37
C ASN A 38 -4.44 -5.15 -8.64
N LEU A 39 -4.35 -5.16 -7.31
CA LEU A 39 -4.58 -6.36 -6.50
C LEU A 39 -6.05 -6.82 -6.57
N ALA A 40 -7.00 -5.88 -6.46
CA ALA A 40 -8.42 -6.19 -6.54
C ALA A 40 -8.83 -6.82 -7.89
N LYS A 41 -8.23 -6.36 -9.02
CA LYS A 41 -8.41 -6.97 -10.35
C LYS A 41 -7.92 -8.42 -10.42
N GLN A 42 -7.03 -8.83 -9.52
CA GLN A 42 -6.53 -10.20 -9.38
C GLN A 42 -7.28 -10.99 -8.30
N GLY A 43 -8.32 -10.40 -7.68
CA GLY A 43 -9.05 -11.00 -6.57
C GLY A 43 -8.26 -11.06 -5.26
N VAL A 44 -7.22 -10.22 -5.11
CA VAL A 44 -6.38 -10.15 -3.92
C VAL A 44 -6.76 -8.92 -3.10
N ASP A 45 -6.99 -9.11 -1.80
CA ASP A 45 -7.19 -8.00 -0.87
C ASP A 45 -5.86 -7.30 -0.57
N VAL A 46 -5.84 -5.97 -0.58
CA VAL A 46 -4.65 -5.20 -0.22
C VAL A 46 -4.25 -5.43 1.24
N ASP A 47 -5.22 -5.65 2.12
CA ASP A 47 -5.00 -5.91 3.54
C ASP A 47 -4.33 -7.28 3.77
N ASP A 48 -4.36 -8.18 2.80
CA ASP A 48 -3.60 -9.43 2.84
C ASP A 48 -2.11 -9.24 2.55
N ILE A 49 -1.76 -8.18 1.81
CA ILE A 49 -0.39 -7.93 1.33
C ILE A 49 0.33 -6.90 2.19
N VAL A 50 -0.36 -5.84 2.62
CA VAL A 50 0.22 -4.75 3.41
C VAL A 50 -0.70 -4.30 4.54
N ALA A 51 -0.17 -3.52 5.49
CA ALA A 51 -0.94 -2.74 6.46
C ALA A 51 -0.43 -1.30 6.47
N ILE A 52 -1.34 -0.33 6.55
CA ILE A 52 -0.96 1.08 6.72
C ILE A 52 -0.53 1.30 8.18
N VAL A 53 0.74 1.65 8.39
CA VAL A 53 1.30 1.99 9.72
C VAL A 53 1.42 3.50 9.93
N LYS A 54 1.27 4.30 8.87
CA LYS A 54 1.13 5.76 8.95
C LYS A 54 0.31 6.28 7.79
N GLU A 55 -0.81 6.93 8.10
CA GLU A 55 -1.64 7.61 7.12
C GLU A 55 -1.03 8.96 6.69
N PRO A 56 -1.34 9.46 5.48
CA PRO A 56 -0.92 10.79 5.06
C PRO A 56 -1.72 11.82 5.89
N LYS A 57 -1.08 12.90 6.31
CA LYS A 57 -1.71 13.96 7.12
C LYS A 57 -2.85 14.74 6.43
N ASN A 58 -3.29 14.33 5.23
CA ASN A 58 -4.20 15.12 4.39
C ASN A 58 -5.62 14.55 4.26
N LYS A 59 -6.04 13.67 5.18
CA LYS A 59 -7.48 13.44 5.40
C LYS A 59 -8.00 14.60 6.26
N GLU A 60 -8.29 15.75 5.63
CA GLU A 60 -9.27 16.66 6.23
C GLU A 60 -10.57 15.84 6.41
N ALA A 61 -10.92 15.57 7.66
CA ALA A 61 -12.19 14.97 8.00
C ALA A 61 -13.31 15.85 7.41
N PRO A 62 -14.42 15.28 6.90
CA PRO A 62 -15.57 16.10 6.56
C PRO A 62 -15.97 16.88 7.82
N ALA A 63 -15.89 18.20 7.74
CA ALA A 63 -16.35 19.09 8.79
C ALA A 63 -17.81 18.73 9.11
N LYS A 64 -18.07 18.50 10.40
CA LYS A 64 -19.34 18.07 10.95
C LYS A 64 -20.42 19.15 10.77
#